data_AF-A0A1C4P4R2-F1
#
_entry.id   AF-A0A1C4P4R2-F1
#
_cell.length_a   1.000
_cell.length_b   1.000
_cell.length_c   1.000
_cell.angle_alpha   90.00
_cell.angle_beta   90.00
_cell.angle_gamma   90.00
#
_symmetry.space_group_name_H-M   'P 1'
#
loop_
_entity.id
_entity.type
_entity.pdbx_description
1 polymer ?
#
loop_
_entity_poly.entity_id
_entity_poly.type
_entity_poly.pdbx_seq_one_letter_code
_entity_poly.pdbx_strand_id
1 'polypeptide(L)'
;MFGPQTGYFAPQLLMLQELQGPGISARGASFAGLGMYIELGRGQDYAWSATSASQDVTDTYAVELCQDSTHYLFHGQCVPMEKLERTNSWSPTLADSTPAGSYRMQVWRTAYGPVEYRATVGGKAVAYTQLRSSYRHEADSIIGFQELNDPGFVHDAASFQLATRDINYTFNWFYADSRQTAYYNSGTNPVRAAGVDASFPVWARAQYDWQGWDPTYNTATYTPPAQHPQSVDQDYYVSWNNKQAPGYTSATFGNGSVHRADLLNDRVKALVKAGGVTRSSLAKAMEDAALTDLRGEDVLPDLLQVIGSAPVTDPQEATAVQQLTTWLAAGAKRHPAATGSQTYANADAVRVMDAWWPLLVQGEFQPGLGSDLYNALAADLTIDESPSAGHGPTGSHAGSSFQYGWWSYTDKDLRSVLGQNVQGPLGQRYCGAGVLSACRDMLLSTLKQAAATPAATVYPGDDTGCAAGDQWCADSIVQRPLGGIGDDRIGWQNRPTFQQVVEFPGHR
;
A
#
# COMPACT_ATOMS: atom_id res chain seq x y z
N MET A 1 -18.81 -3.75 -3.27
CA MET A 1 -18.49 -2.31 -3.16
C MET A 1 -17.05 -2.14 -3.55
N PHE A 2 -16.74 -1.15 -4.37
CA PHE A 2 -15.43 -0.93 -4.95
C PHE A 2 -15.03 0.53 -4.81
N GLY A 3 -13.73 0.79 -4.64
CA GLY A 3 -13.23 2.16 -4.63
C GLY A 3 -11.71 2.20 -4.53
N PRO A 4 -11.01 2.83 -5.50
CA PRO A 4 -9.56 2.97 -5.49
C PRO A 4 -9.11 4.18 -4.65
N GLN A 5 -8.03 4.04 -3.91
CA GLN A 5 -7.36 5.17 -3.25
C GLN A 5 -6.27 5.74 -4.17
N THR A 6 -6.63 6.73 -4.97
CA THR A 6 -5.74 7.31 -5.98
C THR A 6 -5.24 8.71 -5.61
N GLY A 7 -5.41 9.12 -4.34
CA GLY A 7 -5.15 10.48 -3.87
C GLY A 7 -6.24 11.49 -4.25
N TYR A 8 -6.25 12.61 -3.55
CA TYR A 8 -7.24 13.68 -3.68
C TYR A 8 -6.65 14.84 -4.49
N PHE A 9 -7.26 15.14 -5.64
CA PHE A 9 -6.80 16.13 -6.59
C PHE A 9 -7.96 17.00 -7.09
N ALA A 10 -7.65 18.26 -7.43
CA ALA A 10 -8.59 19.20 -8.03
C ALA A 10 -7.99 19.82 -9.32
N PRO A 11 -8.55 19.52 -10.52
CA PRO A 11 -9.54 18.46 -10.78
C PRO A 11 -8.97 17.05 -10.49
N GLN A 12 -9.87 16.10 -10.23
CA GLN A 12 -9.51 14.73 -9.88
C GLN A 12 -8.90 13.97 -11.07
N LEU A 13 -7.92 13.09 -10.79
CA LEU A 13 -7.27 12.18 -11.75
C LEU A 13 -8.23 11.16 -12.35
N LEU A 14 -9.28 10.78 -11.61
CA LEU A 14 -10.32 9.89 -12.09
C LEU A 14 -11.39 10.66 -12.87
N MET A 15 -11.74 10.15 -14.03
CA MET A 15 -12.84 10.63 -14.86
C MET A 15 -13.95 9.59 -14.88
N LEU A 16 -15.17 10.00 -14.58
CA LEU A 16 -16.35 9.16 -14.76
C LEU A 16 -16.74 9.15 -16.24
N GLN A 17 -16.93 7.96 -16.81
CA GLN A 17 -17.24 7.76 -18.22
C GLN A 17 -18.31 6.68 -18.41
N GLU A 18 -19.00 6.77 -19.54
CA GLU A 18 -19.87 5.73 -20.07
C GLU A 18 -19.52 5.53 -21.55
N LEU A 19 -19.27 4.29 -21.94
CA LEU A 19 -18.88 3.88 -23.29
C LEU A 19 -19.94 2.92 -23.82
N GLN A 20 -20.55 3.27 -24.94
CA GLN A 20 -21.60 2.49 -25.61
C GLN A 20 -21.30 2.38 -27.10
N GLY A 21 -21.23 1.15 -27.61
CA GLY A 21 -20.97 0.87 -29.02
C GLY A 21 -20.93 -0.63 -29.32
N PRO A 22 -20.69 -1.05 -30.58
CA PRO A 22 -20.50 -2.45 -30.90
C PRO A 22 -19.32 -3.03 -30.12
N GLY A 23 -19.55 -4.11 -29.35
CA GLY A 23 -18.52 -4.76 -28.52
C GLY A 23 -18.11 -3.98 -27.26
N ILE A 24 -18.85 -2.93 -26.87
CA ILE A 24 -18.57 -2.20 -25.62
C ILE A 24 -19.86 -1.64 -25.01
N SER A 25 -20.09 -1.95 -23.74
CA SER A 25 -21.22 -1.40 -22.97
C SER A 25 -20.84 -1.34 -21.50
N ALA A 26 -20.19 -0.27 -21.11
CA ALA A 26 -19.58 -0.13 -19.80
C ALA A 26 -19.70 1.29 -19.25
N ARG A 27 -19.77 1.41 -17.93
CA ARG A 27 -19.70 2.69 -17.21
C ARG A 27 -18.89 2.57 -15.93
N GLY A 28 -18.17 3.61 -15.58
CA GLY A 28 -17.31 3.61 -14.40
C GLY A 28 -16.27 4.71 -14.45
N ALA A 29 -15.16 4.50 -13.75
CA ALA A 29 -14.05 5.44 -13.69
C ALA A 29 -12.86 4.93 -14.52
N SER A 30 -12.14 5.90 -15.11
CA SER A 30 -10.83 5.68 -15.73
C SER A 30 -9.88 6.82 -15.33
N PHE A 31 -8.57 6.57 -15.36
CA PHE A 31 -7.57 7.60 -15.15
C PHE A 31 -7.52 8.59 -16.33
N ALA A 32 -7.32 9.87 -16.02
CA ALA A 32 -7.14 10.91 -17.01
C ALA A 32 -5.99 10.55 -17.96
N GLY A 33 -6.26 10.57 -19.27
CA GLY A 33 -5.30 10.15 -20.31
C GLY A 33 -5.33 8.66 -20.66
N LEU A 34 -6.05 7.82 -19.90
CA LEU A 34 -6.18 6.37 -20.13
C LEU A 34 -7.64 5.92 -20.36
N GLY A 35 -8.55 6.86 -20.65
CA GLY A 35 -9.99 6.61 -20.84
C GLY A 35 -10.38 5.94 -22.17
N MET A 36 -9.54 5.06 -22.73
CA MET A 36 -9.93 4.23 -23.88
C MET A 36 -11.00 3.20 -23.51
N TYR A 37 -10.93 2.71 -22.27
CA TYR A 37 -11.85 1.75 -21.67
C TYR A 37 -12.17 2.16 -20.22
N ILE A 38 -13.27 1.64 -19.68
CA ILE A 38 -13.55 1.75 -18.25
C ILE A 38 -12.59 0.83 -17.50
N GLU A 39 -11.79 1.38 -16.59
CA GLU A 39 -10.80 0.58 -15.84
C GLU A 39 -11.42 -0.02 -14.59
N LEU A 40 -12.34 0.72 -13.95
CA LEU A 40 -13.03 0.33 -12.72
C LEU A 40 -14.51 0.64 -12.89
N GLY A 41 -15.39 -0.37 -12.93
CA GLY A 41 -16.76 -0.08 -13.31
C GLY A 41 -17.69 -1.27 -13.37
N ARG A 42 -18.65 -1.17 -14.28
CA ARG A 42 -19.62 -2.23 -14.57
C ARG A 42 -19.98 -2.28 -16.04
N GLY A 43 -20.28 -3.50 -16.47
CA GLY A 43 -20.98 -3.78 -17.69
C GLY A 43 -22.50 -3.77 -17.46
N GLN A 44 -23.21 -4.51 -18.31
CA GLN A 44 -24.67 -4.60 -18.27
C GLN A 44 -25.17 -5.26 -16.98
N ASP A 45 -24.63 -6.43 -16.64
CA ASP A 45 -25.07 -7.28 -15.53
C ASP A 45 -23.94 -7.80 -14.63
N TYR A 46 -22.72 -7.27 -14.79
CA TYR A 46 -21.55 -7.57 -13.97
C TYR A 46 -20.76 -6.31 -13.64
N ALA A 47 -19.92 -6.39 -12.62
CA ALA A 47 -19.01 -5.30 -12.23
C ALA A 47 -17.62 -5.81 -11.91
N TRP A 48 -16.62 -4.94 -12.08
CA TRP A 48 -15.24 -5.22 -11.75
C TRP A 48 -14.53 -4.05 -11.08
N SER A 49 -13.51 -4.35 -10.31
CA SER A 49 -12.58 -3.37 -9.77
C SER A 49 -11.25 -4.02 -9.40
N ALA A 50 -10.26 -3.19 -9.11
CA ALA A 50 -8.92 -3.60 -8.76
C ALA A 50 -8.41 -2.91 -7.49
N THR A 51 -7.55 -3.60 -6.75
CA THR A 51 -6.61 -3.00 -5.80
C THR A 51 -5.18 -3.32 -6.22
N SER A 52 -4.23 -2.40 -5.99
CA SER A 52 -2.81 -2.69 -6.21
C SER A 52 -2.41 -3.90 -5.37
N ALA A 53 -1.77 -4.87 -6.01
CA ALA A 53 -1.39 -6.12 -5.38
C ALA A 53 0.08 -6.11 -4.93
N SER A 54 0.94 -5.32 -5.57
CA SER A 54 2.34 -5.15 -5.16
C SER A 54 3.13 -6.46 -5.08
N GLN A 55 2.73 -7.50 -5.83
CA GLN A 55 3.59 -8.66 -6.03
C GLN A 55 4.78 -8.30 -6.91
N ASP A 56 5.84 -9.08 -6.78
CA ASP A 56 7.12 -8.75 -7.37
C ASP A 56 7.20 -9.11 -8.87
N VAL A 57 7.37 -8.07 -9.68
CA VAL A 57 7.54 -8.14 -11.15
C VAL A 57 8.77 -7.34 -11.62
N THR A 58 9.60 -6.87 -10.68
CA THR A 58 10.79 -6.06 -10.98
C THR A 58 11.97 -6.55 -10.16
N ASP A 59 12.99 -7.08 -10.84
CA ASP A 59 14.20 -7.56 -10.17
C ASP A 59 15.34 -6.55 -10.33
N THR A 60 16.09 -6.35 -9.25
CA THR A 60 17.34 -5.60 -9.30
C THR A 60 18.48 -6.55 -9.69
N TYR A 61 19.20 -6.24 -10.76
CA TYR A 61 20.39 -6.98 -11.17
C TYR A 61 21.67 -6.18 -10.94
N ALA A 62 22.68 -6.80 -10.33
CA ALA A 62 24.05 -6.32 -10.23
C ALA A 62 24.84 -6.75 -11.46
N VAL A 63 25.04 -5.81 -12.41
CA VAL A 63 25.92 -6.02 -13.57
C VAL A 63 27.36 -5.65 -13.23
N GLU A 64 28.30 -6.54 -13.53
CA GLU A 64 29.74 -6.25 -13.37
C GLU A 64 30.17 -5.26 -14.45
N LEU A 65 30.77 -4.14 -14.03
CA LEU A 65 31.34 -3.16 -14.96
C LEU A 65 32.66 -3.68 -15.52
N CYS A 66 32.91 -3.43 -16.80
CA CYS A 66 34.12 -3.85 -17.49
C CYS A 66 34.62 -2.70 -18.37
N GLN A 67 35.92 -2.63 -18.65
CA GLN A 67 36.58 -1.52 -19.35
C GLN A 67 36.47 -0.15 -18.65
N ASP A 68 35.25 0.38 -18.51
CA ASP A 68 34.92 1.66 -17.89
C ASP A 68 33.57 1.61 -17.15
N SER A 69 33.02 2.76 -16.78
CA SER A 69 31.75 2.88 -16.05
C SER A 69 30.50 2.81 -16.93
N THR A 70 30.65 2.58 -18.23
CA THR A 70 29.59 2.58 -19.25
C THR A 70 29.60 1.32 -20.10
N HIS A 71 30.39 0.31 -19.73
CA HIS A 71 30.35 -1.03 -20.30
C HIS A 71 30.14 -2.04 -19.17
N TYR A 72 29.49 -3.16 -19.49
CA TYR A 72 29.17 -4.19 -18.51
C TYR A 72 29.32 -5.59 -19.11
N LEU A 73 29.55 -6.57 -18.24
CA LEU A 73 29.65 -7.96 -18.62
C LEU A 73 28.25 -8.54 -18.86
N PHE A 74 27.94 -8.85 -20.11
CA PHE A 74 26.72 -9.54 -20.51
C PHE A 74 27.09 -10.92 -21.06
N HIS A 75 26.68 -11.98 -20.35
CA HIS A 75 26.93 -13.38 -20.75
C HIS A 75 28.39 -13.67 -21.15
N GLY A 76 29.34 -13.10 -20.40
CA GLY A 76 30.78 -13.27 -20.61
C GLY A 76 31.42 -12.30 -21.62
N GLN A 77 30.63 -11.43 -22.26
CA GLN A 77 31.13 -10.41 -23.18
C GLN A 77 31.01 -9.01 -22.58
N CYS A 78 32.06 -8.20 -22.72
CA CYS A 78 32.00 -6.80 -22.30
C CYS A 78 31.32 -5.98 -23.40
N VAL A 79 30.13 -5.45 -23.11
CA VAL A 79 29.30 -4.72 -24.08
C VAL A 79 29.00 -3.30 -23.57
N PRO A 80 28.83 -2.31 -24.48
CA PRO A 80 28.47 -0.96 -24.07
C PRO A 80 27.04 -0.90 -23.50
N MET A 81 26.84 -0.03 -22.52
CA MET A 81 25.52 0.42 -22.12
C MET A 81 24.94 1.33 -23.20
N GLU A 82 23.63 1.26 -23.40
CA GLU A 82 22.92 2.19 -24.25
C GLU A 82 22.75 3.53 -23.52
N LYS A 83 23.10 4.62 -24.20
CA LYS A 83 22.91 5.96 -23.70
C LYS A 83 21.53 6.47 -24.12
N LEU A 84 20.67 6.72 -23.15
CA LEU A 84 19.39 7.40 -23.34
C LEU A 84 19.55 8.86 -22.97
N GLU A 85 19.23 9.77 -23.89
CA GLU A 85 19.35 11.21 -23.65
C GLU A 85 18.06 11.95 -23.99
N ARG A 86 17.70 12.90 -23.12
CA ARG A 86 16.61 13.84 -23.37
C ARG A 86 17.07 15.24 -23.02
N THR A 87 17.03 16.15 -23.98
CA THR A 87 17.16 17.58 -23.71
C THR A 87 15.77 18.13 -23.40
N ASN A 88 15.61 18.64 -22.19
CA ASN A 88 14.42 19.37 -21.76
C ASN A 88 14.74 20.85 -21.80
N SER A 89 13.84 21.63 -22.38
CA SER A 89 13.95 23.08 -22.45
C SER A 89 12.61 23.71 -22.18
N TRP A 90 12.59 24.83 -21.48
CA TRP A 90 11.38 25.58 -21.18
C TRP A 90 11.62 27.07 -21.43
N SER A 91 10.51 27.78 -21.60
CA SER A 91 10.44 29.23 -21.68
C SER A 91 9.33 29.71 -20.75
N PRO A 92 9.40 30.95 -20.24
CA PRO A 92 8.33 31.52 -19.43
C PRO A 92 6.99 31.40 -20.16
N THR A 93 5.94 31.07 -19.42
CA THR A 93 4.55 31.08 -19.88
C THR A 93 3.74 32.07 -19.04
N LEU A 94 2.46 32.26 -19.39
CA LEU A 94 1.55 33.05 -18.54
C LEU A 94 1.30 32.40 -17.17
N ALA A 95 1.38 31.07 -17.09
CA ALA A 95 1.12 30.30 -15.87
C ALA A 95 2.38 30.04 -15.03
N ASP A 96 3.57 30.19 -15.62
CA ASP A 96 4.85 29.93 -14.97
C ASP A 96 5.90 30.92 -15.48
N SER A 97 6.36 31.81 -14.61
CA SER A 97 7.35 32.85 -14.93
C SER A 97 8.80 32.38 -14.86
N THR A 98 9.05 31.08 -14.71
CA THR A 98 10.40 30.51 -14.64
C THR A 98 11.21 30.94 -15.88
N PRO A 99 12.38 31.60 -15.70
CA PRO A 99 13.23 32.03 -16.81
C PRO A 99 13.56 30.89 -17.77
N ALA A 100 13.70 31.20 -19.05
CA ALA A 100 14.00 30.20 -20.06
C ALA A 100 15.28 29.45 -19.70
N GLY A 101 15.24 28.12 -19.85
CA GLY A 101 16.33 27.25 -19.45
C GLY A 101 16.29 25.93 -20.18
N SER A 102 17.36 25.15 -20.03
CA SER A 102 17.42 23.78 -20.50
C SER A 102 18.35 22.95 -19.64
N TYR A 103 18.09 21.65 -19.60
CA TYR A 103 19.03 20.66 -19.09
C TYR A 103 18.97 19.41 -19.96
N ARG A 104 20.05 18.62 -19.92
CA ARG A 104 20.12 17.32 -20.58
C ARG A 104 20.08 16.24 -19.51
N MET A 105 19.04 15.42 -19.56
CA MET A 105 18.98 14.16 -18.82
C MET A 105 19.72 13.08 -19.59
N GLN A 106 20.54 12.33 -18.88
CA GLN A 106 21.27 11.18 -19.42
C GLN A 106 21.04 9.99 -18.50
N VAL A 107 20.64 8.86 -19.08
CA VAL A 107 20.46 7.59 -18.38
C VAL A 107 21.19 6.51 -19.17
N TRP A 108 21.82 5.58 -18.46
CA TRP A 108 22.44 4.41 -19.06
C TRP A 108 21.51 3.20 -18.92
N ARG A 109 21.36 2.42 -19.98
CA ARG A 109 20.53 1.21 -19.99
C ARG A 109 21.38 0.00 -20.38
N THR A 110 21.18 -1.09 -19.65
CA THR A 110 21.73 -2.41 -19.97
C THR A 110 20.62 -3.30 -20.56
N ALA A 111 20.95 -4.55 -20.93
CA ALA A 111 19.94 -5.56 -21.26
C ALA A 111 18.94 -5.78 -20.10
N TYR A 112 19.41 -5.66 -18.84
CA TYR A 112 18.59 -5.80 -17.64
C TYR A 112 17.84 -4.51 -17.24
N GLY A 113 17.81 -3.49 -18.10
CA GLY A 113 17.09 -2.23 -17.84
C GLY A 113 17.97 -1.05 -17.42
N PRO A 114 17.35 0.07 -16.98
CA PRO A 114 18.06 1.29 -16.62
C PRO A 114 18.97 1.07 -15.41
N VAL A 115 20.12 1.76 -15.41
CA VAL A 115 21.03 1.85 -14.28
C VAL A 115 20.47 2.83 -13.25
N GLU A 116 20.25 2.34 -12.03
CA GLU A 116 19.79 3.16 -10.90
C GLU A 116 20.95 3.58 -9.99
N TYR A 117 21.87 2.66 -9.72
CA TYR A 117 22.97 2.88 -8.78
C TYR A 117 24.30 2.28 -9.28
N ARG A 118 25.40 2.76 -8.73
CA ARG A 118 26.74 2.17 -8.90
C ARG A 118 27.33 1.84 -7.54
N ALA A 119 28.01 0.72 -7.44
CA ALA A 119 28.57 0.24 -6.19
C ALA A 119 29.83 -0.60 -6.42
N THR A 120 30.40 -1.10 -5.33
CA THR A 120 31.49 -2.07 -5.34
C THR A 120 31.07 -3.27 -4.49
N VAL A 121 31.12 -4.48 -5.07
CA VAL A 121 30.77 -5.73 -4.38
C VAL A 121 31.98 -6.66 -4.41
N GLY A 122 32.55 -6.98 -3.25
CA GLY A 122 33.74 -7.83 -3.16
C GLY A 122 34.94 -7.30 -3.96
N GLY A 123 35.10 -5.97 -4.06
CA GLY A 123 36.14 -5.30 -4.85
C GLY A 123 35.83 -5.13 -6.34
N LYS A 124 34.71 -5.67 -6.83
CA LYS A 124 34.27 -5.50 -8.22
C LYS A 124 33.35 -4.30 -8.37
N ALA A 125 33.63 -3.43 -9.32
CA ALA A 125 32.73 -2.35 -9.67
C ALA A 125 31.47 -2.92 -10.34
N VAL A 126 30.29 -2.53 -9.85
CA VAL A 126 29.00 -2.98 -10.37
C VAL A 126 28.05 -1.82 -10.61
N ALA A 127 27.06 -2.05 -11.45
CA ALA A 127 25.87 -1.21 -11.54
C ALA A 127 24.65 -2.02 -11.13
N TYR A 128 23.74 -1.41 -10.38
CA TYR A 128 22.42 -1.97 -10.12
C TYR A 128 21.44 -1.47 -11.17
N THR A 129 20.73 -2.40 -11.80
CA THR A 129 19.77 -2.15 -12.87
C THR A 129 18.42 -2.76 -12.57
N GLN A 130 17.33 -2.19 -13.08
CA GLN A 130 15.96 -2.67 -12.82
C GLN A 130 15.37 -3.38 -14.03
N LEU A 131 15.19 -4.70 -13.94
CA LEU A 131 14.51 -5.49 -14.96
C LEU A 131 13.05 -5.64 -14.57
N ARG A 132 12.17 -4.89 -15.24
CA ARG A 132 10.71 -4.93 -15.05
C ARG A 132 10.05 -5.74 -16.16
N SER A 133 9.22 -6.72 -15.82
CA SER A 133 8.61 -7.62 -16.80
C SER A 133 7.60 -6.94 -17.73
N SER A 134 7.02 -5.81 -17.31
CA SER A 134 6.10 -5.01 -18.14
C SER A 134 6.79 -3.92 -18.97
N TYR A 135 8.12 -3.75 -18.86
CA TYR A 135 8.83 -2.73 -19.65
C TYR A 135 8.77 -3.05 -21.15
N ARG A 136 8.36 -2.07 -21.96
CA ARG A 136 8.03 -2.21 -23.41
C ARG A 136 6.77 -3.04 -23.73
N HIS A 137 6.04 -3.45 -22.70
CA HIS A 137 4.80 -4.20 -22.79
C HIS A 137 3.63 -3.43 -22.16
N GLU A 138 3.78 -2.12 -21.90
CA GLU A 138 2.77 -1.32 -21.21
C GLU A 138 1.42 -1.28 -21.96
N ALA A 139 1.45 -1.37 -23.29
CA ALA A 139 0.25 -1.38 -24.12
C ALA A 139 -0.49 -2.73 -24.12
N ASP A 140 0.16 -3.83 -23.74
CA ASP A 140 -0.41 -5.18 -23.87
C ASP A 140 -1.69 -5.35 -23.01
N SER A 141 -1.71 -4.72 -21.83
CA SER A 141 -2.87 -4.73 -20.93
C SER A 141 -4.15 -4.13 -21.52
N ILE A 142 -4.05 -3.37 -22.63
CA ILE A 142 -5.23 -2.80 -23.31
C ILE A 142 -6.20 -3.91 -23.75
N ILE A 143 -5.69 -5.11 -24.07
CA ILE A 143 -6.51 -6.27 -24.46
C ILE A 143 -7.43 -6.68 -23.31
N GLY A 144 -6.88 -6.93 -22.12
CA GLY A 144 -7.69 -7.30 -20.96
C GLY A 144 -8.70 -6.21 -20.56
N PHE A 145 -8.33 -4.93 -20.68
CA PHE A 145 -9.28 -3.82 -20.45
C PHE A 145 -10.40 -3.78 -21.49
N GLN A 146 -10.09 -4.02 -22.76
CA GLN A 146 -11.09 -4.13 -23.82
C GLN A 146 -12.08 -5.26 -23.51
N GLU A 147 -11.58 -6.43 -23.15
CA GLU A 147 -12.39 -7.62 -22.84
C GLU A 147 -13.30 -7.40 -21.63
N LEU A 148 -12.80 -6.77 -20.56
CA LEU A 148 -13.61 -6.38 -19.40
C LEU A 148 -14.80 -5.48 -19.78
N ASN A 149 -14.64 -4.65 -20.81
CA ASN A 149 -15.64 -3.69 -21.27
C ASN A 149 -16.63 -4.28 -22.30
N ASP A 150 -16.36 -5.48 -22.81
CA ASP A 150 -17.19 -6.18 -23.80
C ASP A 150 -18.14 -7.17 -23.11
N PRO A 151 -19.46 -6.91 -23.05
CA PRO A 151 -20.42 -7.89 -22.56
C PRO A 151 -20.55 -9.12 -23.48
N GLY A 152 -20.08 -9.06 -24.73
CA GLY A 152 -19.93 -10.25 -25.57
C GLY A 152 -18.87 -11.22 -25.04
N PHE A 153 -17.85 -10.69 -24.37
CA PHE A 153 -16.75 -11.46 -23.81
C PHE A 153 -17.02 -11.86 -22.35
N VAL A 154 -17.22 -10.90 -21.45
CA VAL A 154 -17.44 -11.18 -20.01
C VAL A 154 -18.91 -11.43 -19.74
N HIS A 155 -19.24 -12.67 -19.36
CA HIS A 155 -20.61 -13.13 -19.07
C HIS A 155 -20.71 -14.06 -17.84
N ASP A 156 -19.58 -14.31 -17.17
CA ASP A 156 -19.50 -15.08 -15.93
C ASP A 156 -18.13 -14.87 -15.26
N ALA A 157 -17.91 -15.51 -14.12
CA ALA A 157 -16.64 -15.48 -13.40
C ALA A 157 -15.44 -16.00 -14.23
N ALA A 158 -15.65 -17.03 -15.05
CA ALA A 158 -14.58 -17.67 -15.81
C ALA A 158 -14.08 -16.78 -16.95
N SER A 159 -14.99 -16.18 -17.71
CA SER A 159 -14.69 -15.20 -18.76
C SER A 159 -14.06 -13.93 -18.19
N PHE A 160 -14.48 -13.48 -17.00
CA PHE A 160 -13.77 -12.41 -16.29
C PHE A 160 -12.32 -12.77 -15.97
N GLN A 161 -12.07 -13.97 -15.42
CA GLN A 161 -10.71 -14.42 -15.13
C GLN A 161 -9.87 -14.54 -16.40
N LEU A 162 -10.47 -14.91 -17.54
CA LEU A 162 -9.79 -14.85 -18.84
C LEU A 162 -9.37 -13.41 -19.18
N ALA A 163 -10.29 -12.44 -19.08
CA ALA A 163 -9.97 -11.04 -19.38
C ALA A 163 -8.83 -10.48 -18.52
N THR A 164 -8.85 -10.78 -17.22
CA THR A 164 -7.83 -10.28 -16.28
C THR A 164 -6.47 -10.97 -16.42
N ARG A 165 -6.38 -12.12 -17.10
CA ARG A 165 -5.08 -12.77 -17.43
C ARG A 165 -4.29 -11.95 -18.44
N ASP A 166 -4.98 -11.23 -19.31
CA ASP A 166 -4.37 -10.43 -20.38
C ASP A 166 -3.95 -9.03 -19.88
N ILE A 167 -4.03 -8.80 -18.56
CA ILE A 167 -3.49 -7.61 -17.89
C ILE A 167 -2.14 -7.97 -17.25
N ASN A 168 -1.07 -7.35 -17.76
CA ASN A 168 0.30 -7.60 -17.28
C ASN A 168 0.68 -6.80 -16.03
N TYR A 169 -0.16 -5.87 -15.59
CA TYR A 169 0.03 -5.10 -14.36
C TYR A 169 -0.36 -5.88 -13.10
N THR A 170 0.18 -5.47 -11.96
CA THR A 170 0.06 -6.16 -10.67
C THR A 170 -1.16 -5.73 -9.87
N PHE A 171 -2.32 -6.33 -10.17
CA PHE A 171 -3.59 -6.00 -9.53
C PHE A 171 -4.32 -7.22 -8.98
N ASN A 172 -5.05 -7.00 -7.90
CA ASN A 172 -6.08 -7.90 -7.40
C ASN A 172 -7.41 -7.49 -8.04
N TRP A 173 -7.92 -8.28 -8.98
CA TRP A 173 -9.18 -8.02 -9.66
C TRP A 173 -10.34 -8.74 -8.98
N PHE A 174 -11.45 -8.05 -8.83
CA PHE A 174 -12.68 -8.57 -8.24
C PHE A 174 -13.83 -8.46 -9.23
N TYR A 175 -14.69 -9.46 -9.25
CA TYR A 175 -15.88 -9.56 -10.07
C TYR A 175 -17.12 -9.84 -9.22
N ALA A 176 -18.25 -9.27 -9.63
CA ALA A 176 -19.55 -9.65 -9.11
C ALA A 176 -20.64 -9.47 -10.18
N ASP A 177 -21.48 -10.49 -10.36
CA ASP A 177 -22.76 -10.42 -11.05
C ASP A 177 -23.90 -10.80 -10.08
N SER A 178 -25.07 -11.23 -10.58
CA SER A 178 -26.19 -11.68 -9.74
C SER A 178 -26.10 -13.13 -9.24
N ARG A 179 -25.11 -13.90 -9.71
CA ARG A 179 -24.97 -15.35 -9.51
C ARG A 179 -23.64 -15.73 -8.86
N GLN A 180 -22.57 -15.02 -9.18
CA GLN A 180 -21.19 -15.36 -8.88
C GLN A 180 -20.37 -14.13 -8.46
N THR A 181 -19.33 -14.43 -7.70
CA THR A 181 -18.23 -13.51 -7.41
C THR A 181 -16.92 -14.18 -7.74
N ALA A 182 -15.90 -13.40 -8.13
CA ALA A 182 -14.61 -13.99 -8.46
C ALA A 182 -13.46 -13.04 -8.14
N TYR A 183 -12.28 -13.65 -8.03
CA TYR A 183 -11.02 -12.98 -7.79
C TYR A 183 -9.95 -13.54 -8.74
N TYR A 184 -9.07 -12.66 -9.22
CA TYR A 184 -7.85 -13.02 -9.95
C TYR A 184 -6.73 -12.02 -9.67
N ASN A 185 -5.52 -12.50 -9.38
CA ASN A 185 -4.32 -11.67 -9.32
C ASN A 185 -3.66 -11.61 -10.71
N SER A 186 -3.71 -10.46 -11.39
CA SER A 186 -3.07 -10.26 -12.70
C SER A 186 -1.59 -9.91 -12.55
N GLY A 187 -0.80 -10.08 -13.62
CA GLY A 187 0.60 -9.67 -13.66
C GLY A 187 1.50 -10.60 -14.50
N THR A 188 2.51 -10.06 -15.17
CA THR A 188 3.57 -10.88 -15.80
C THR A 188 4.62 -11.27 -14.77
N ASN A 189 4.28 -12.21 -13.88
CA ASN A 189 5.13 -12.67 -12.79
C ASN A 189 6.27 -13.56 -13.33
N PRO A 190 7.53 -13.10 -13.38
CA PRO A 190 8.62 -13.84 -14.02
C PRO A 190 8.97 -15.10 -13.22
N VAL A 191 9.20 -16.21 -13.93
CA VAL A 191 9.75 -17.42 -13.31
C VAL A 191 11.25 -17.24 -13.14
N ARG A 192 11.68 -17.03 -11.90
CA ARG A 192 13.09 -16.80 -11.55
C ARG A 192 13.92 -18.09 -11.64
N ALA A 193 15.23 -17.93 -11.83
CA ALA A 193 16.16 -19.06 -11.74
C ALA A 193 16.16 -19.69 -10.34
N ALA A 194 16.41 -20.99 -10.27
CA ALA A 194 16.49 -21.70 -8.99
C ALA A 194 17.64 -21.16 -8.13
N GLY A 195 17.39 -20.99 -6.83
CA GLY A 195 18.39 -20.50 -5.87
C GLY A 195 18.60 -18.99 -5.85
N VAL A 196 17.84 -18.22 -6.65
CA VAL A 196 17.77 -16.76 -6.50
C VAL A 196 16.87 -16.41 -5.32
N ASP A 197 17.43 -15.69 -4.36
CA ASP A 197 16.68 -15.07 -3.27
C ASP A 197 16.17 -13.70 -3.71
N ALA A 198 14.84 -13.56 -3.83
CA ALA A 198 14.20 -12.33 -4.29
C ALA A 198 14.30 -11.18 -3.28
N SER A 199 14.79 -11.41 -2.06
CA SER A 199 15.03 -10.35 -1.08
C SER A 199 16.32 -9.56 -1.34
N PHE A 200 17.16 -9.96 -2.30
CA PHE A 200 18.43 -9.30 -2.59
C PHE A 200 18.62 -9.03 -4.09
N PRO A 201 19.45 -8.04 -4.46
CA PRO A 201 19.88 -7.89 -5.85
C PRO A 201 20.54 -9.15 -6.40
N VAL A 202 20.16 -9.51 -7.64
CA VAL A 202 20.61 -10.72 -8.34
C VAL A 202 21.89 -10.42 -9.13
N TRP A 203 22.85 -11.35 -9.16
CA TRP A 203 23.98 -11.19 -10.08
C TRP A 203 23.53 -11.37 -11.54
N ALA A 204 23.86 -10.43 -12.41
CA ALA A 204 23.61 -10.53 -13.85
C ALA A 204 24.53 -11.55 -14.53
N ARG A 205 24.18 -12.83 -14.41
CA ARG A 205 24.84 -13.97 -15.05
C ARG A 205 23.75 -14.85 -15.63
N ALA A 206 24.00 -15.42 -16.82
CA ALA A 206 23.02 -16.22 -17.55
C ALA A 206 22.29 -17.29 -16.71
N GLN A 207 22.97 -17.90 -15.74
CA GLN A 207 22.39 -18.91 -14.85
C GLN A 207 21.37 -18.37 -13.82
N TYR A 208 21.30 -17.06 -13.63
CA TYR A 208 20.41 -16.37 -12.69
C TYR A 208 19.36 -15.49 -13.38
N ASP A 209 19.43 -15.37 -14.71
CA ASP A 209 18.41 -14.67 -15.49
C ASP A 209 17.04 -15.33 -15.29
N TRP A 210 15.96 -14.59 -15.54
CA TRP A 210 14.63 -15.20 -15.60
C TRP A 210 14.60 -16.35 -16.60
N GLN A 211 13.82 -17.39 -16.29
CA GLN A 211 13.75 -18.58 -17.14
C GLN A 211 13.19 -18.22 -18.52
N GLY A 212 13.94 -18.57 -19.57
CA GLY A 212 13.55 -18.25 -20.95
C GLY A 212 13.55 -16.75 -21.27
N TRP A 213 14.29 -15.94 -20.51
CA TRP A 213 14.37 -14.50 -20.76
C TRP A 213 15.00 -14.19 -22.12
N ASP A 214 14.29 -13.42 -22.94
CA ASP A 214 14.78 -12.82 -24.16
C ASP A 214 15.01 -11.31 -23.95
N PRO A 215 16.27 -10.84 -23.88
CA PRO A 215 16.58 -9.43 -23.66
C PRO A 215 16.23 -8.52 -24.85
N THR A 216 16.03 -9.08 -26.05
CA THR A 216 15.66 -8.30 -27.25
C THR A 216 14.21 -7.83 -27.15
N TYR A 217 13.33 -8.75 -26.79
CA TYR A 217 11.89 -8.49 -26.68
C TYR A 217 11.44 -8.20 -25.26
N ASN A 218 12.28 -8.40 -24.24
CA ASN A 218 11.95 -8.35 -22.81
C ASN A 218 10.81 -9.30 -22.42
N THR A 219 10.83 -10.51 -22.98
CA THR A 219 9.87 -11.57 -22.64
C THR A 219 10.56 -12.63 -21.79
N ALA A 220 9.81 -13.39 -21.01
CA ALA A 220 10.32 -14.50 -20.22
C ALA A 220 9.24 -15.59 -20.07
N THR A 221 9.60 -16.69 -19.42
CA THR A 221 8.61 -17.61 -18.88
C THR A 221 7.94 -16.94 -17.68
N TYR A 222 6.61 -16.90 -17.70
CA TYR A 222 5.81 -16.34 -16.61
C TYR A 222 5.05 -17.42 -15.85
N THR A 223 4.63 -17.08 -14.64
CA THR A 223 3.79 -17.93 -13.81
C THR A 223 2.52 -18.33 -14.59
N PRO A 224 2.19 -19.63 -14.68
CA PRO A 224 1.02 -20.05 -15.44
C PRO A 224 -0.28 -19.63 -14.71
N PRO A 225 -1.38 -19.37 -15.42
CA PRO A 225 -2.62 -18.84 -14.82
C PRO A 225 -3.16 -19.64 -13.62
N ALA A 226 -2.98 -20.95 -13.58
CA ALA A 226 -3.41 -21.80 -12.46
C ALA A 226 -2.65 -21.54 -11.15
N GLN A 227 -1.46 -20.95 -11.23
CA GLN A 227 -0.62 -20.60 -10.07
C GLN A 227 -0.79 -19.14 -9.63
N HIS A 228 -1.53 -18.33 -10.40
CA HIS A 228 -1.98 -17.03 -9.91
C HIS A 228 -3.03 -17.23 -8.82
N PRO A 229 -2.95 -16.48 -7.70
CA PRO A 229 -4.04 -16.41 -6.73
C PRO A 229 -5.36 -16.08 -7.42
N GLN A 230 -6.34 -16.97 -7.26
CA GLN A 230 -7.65 -16.82 -7.86
C GLN A 230 -8.68 -17.65 -7.10
N SER A 231 -9.94 -17.24 -7.12
CA SER A 231 -11.06 -18.05 -6.64
C SER A 231 -12.37 -17.60 -7.25
N VAL A 232 -13.39 -18.45 -7.15
CA VAL A 232 -14.76 -18.18 -7.55
C VAL A 232 -15.65 -18.56 -6.37
N ASP A 233 -16.63 -17.71 -6.07
CA ASP A 233 -17.67 -17.92 -5.07
C ASP A 233 -17.14 -18.19 -3.65
N GLN A 234 -16.08 -17.48 -3.26
CA GLN A 234 -15.75 -17.33 -1.84
C GLN A 234 -16.87 -16.56 -1.11
N ASP A 235 -17.12 -16.89 0.16
CA ASP A 235 -18.17 -16.26 0.98
C ASP A 235 -18.21 -14.73 0.86
N TYR A 236 -17.04 -14.09 0.81
CA TYR A 236 -16.85 -12.69 0.49
C TYR A 236 -15.39 -12.40 0.13
N TYR A 237 -15.16 -11.27 -0.53
CA TYR A 237 -13.83 -10.74 -0.83
C TYR A 237 -13.64 -9.39 -0.13
N VAL A 238 -12.50 -9.23 0.54
CA VAL A 238 -12.00 -7.94 1.03
C VAL A 238 -10.59 -7.78 0.51
N SER A 239 -10.30 -6.58 0.00
CA SER A 239 -8.94 -6.20 -0.27
C SER A 239 -8.73 -4.73 0.02
N TRP A 240 -7.62 -4.46 0.70
CA TRP A 240 -7.08 -3.12 0.88
C TRP A 240 -5.58 -3.14 0.66
N ASN A 241 -5.16 -3.65 -0.51
CA ASN A 241 -3.75 -3.86 -0.89
C ASN A 241 -2.98 -4.90 -0.05
N ASN A 242 -3.69 -5.66 0.78
CA ASN A 242 -3.11 -6.78 1.52
C ASN A 242 -2.64 -7.90 0.59
N LYS A 243 -1.84 -8.80 1.18
CA LYS A 243 -1.39 -10.06 0.60
C LYS A 243 -2.52 -10.87 -0.05
N GLN A 244 -2.20 -11.46 -1.21
CA GLN A 244 -3.13 -12.07 -2.17
C GLN A 244 -3.78 -13.36 -1.66
N ALA A 245 -2.96 -14.28 -1.13
CA ALA A 245 -3.41 -15.60 -0.72
C ALA A 245 -2.44 -16.24 0.30
N PRO A 246 -2.91 -17.24 1.08
CA PRO A 246 -2.04 -18.09 1.87
C PRO A 246 -0.95 -18.74 1.02
N GLY A 247 0.28 -18.80 1.55
CA GLY A 247 1.42 -19.41 0.85
C GLY A 247 2.00 -18.60 -0.32
N TYR A 248 1.35 -17.51 -0.74
CA TYR A 248 1.94 -16.58 -1.71
C TYR A 248 3.03 -15.73 -1.06
N THR A 249 4.02 -15.23 -1.80
CA THR A 249 5.06 -14.34 -1.24
C THR A 249 4.62 -12.88 -1.27
N SER A 250 5.31 -12.00 -0.54
CA SER A 250 5.15 -10.54 -0.59
C SER A 250 6.49 -9.93 -1.00
N ALA A 251 6.46 -8.92 -1.87
CA ALA A 251 7.65 -8.16 -2.23
C ALA A 251 8.12 -7.24 -1.08
N THR A 252 7.18 -6.80 -0.24
CA THR A 252 7.42 -5.85 0.86
C THR A 252 7.34 -6.53 2.22
N PHE A 253 7.98 -5.92 3.22
CA PHE A 253 8.00 -6.42 4.61
C PHE A 253 6.77 -6.01 5.43
N GLY A 254 5.86 -5.19 4.88
CA GLY A 254 4.69 -4.68 5.61
C GLY A 254 3.50 -5.65 5.70
N ASN A 255 3.50 -6.76 4.97
CA ASN A 255 2.41 -7.74 4.98
C ASN A 255 2.57 -8.77 6.12
N GLY A 256 1.62 -8.82 7.06
CA GLY A 256 1.66 -9.76 8.18
C GLY A 256 0.30 -10.06 8.82
N SER A 257 0.29 -10.30 10.14
CA SER A 257 -0.90 -10.65 10.92
C SER A 257 -1.85 -9.50 11.20
N VAL A 258 -1.36 -8.26 11.08
CA VAL A 258 -2.13 -7.03 11.18
C VAL A 258 -1.87 -6.20 9.92
N HIS A 259 -2.95 -5.88 9.20
CA HIS A 259 -2.93 -5.06 7.99
C HIS A 259 -4.21 -4.24 7.93
N ARG A 260 -4.20 -3.03 7.35
CA ARG A 260 -5.42 -2.19 7.25
C ARG A 260 -6.65 -2.83 6.59
N ALA A 261 -6.48 -3.96 5.89
CA ALA A 261 -7.59 -4.71 5.33
C ALA A 261 -8.42 -5.39 6.43
N ASP A 262 -7.86 -5.62 7.61
CA ASP A 262 -8.52 -6.22 8.77
C ASP A 262 -9.68 -5.32 9.26
N LEU A 263 -9.50 -3.99 9.24
CA LEU A 263 -10.54 -3.00 9.51
C LEU A 263 -11.80 -3.23 8.64
N LEU A 264 -11.63 -3.55 7.36
CA LEU A 264 -12.75 -3.89 6.47
C LEU A 264 -13.24 -5.32 6.72
N ASN A 265 -12.32 -6.27 6.86
CA ASN A 265 -12.63 -7.68 7.01
C ASN A 265 -13.53 -7.94 8.22
N ASP A 266 -13.24 -7.37 9.38
CA ASP A 266 -14.00 -7.60 10.60
C ASP A 266 -15.47 -7.18 10.46
N ARG A 267 -15.69 -6.02 9.84
CA ARG A 267 -17.03 -5.46 9.59
C ARG A 267 -17.76 -6.28 8.52
N VAL A 268 -17.12 -6.59 7.40
CA VAL A 268 -17.73 -7.35 6.31
C VAL A 268 -18.06 -8.78 6.73
N LYS A 269 -17.14 -9.44 7.44
CA LYS A 269 -17.34 -10.79 7.98
C LYS A 269 -18.53 -10.85 8.93
N ALA A 270 -18.66 -9.87 9.82
CA ALA A 270 -19.81 -9.77 10.72
C ALA A 270 -21.13 -9.61 9.95
N LEU A 271 -21.15 -8.77 8.91
CA LEU A 271 -22.33 -8.58 8.05
C LEU A 271 -22.70 -9.86 7.28
N VAL A 272 -21.72 -10.54 6.68
CA VAL A 272 -21.94 -11.79 5.94
C VAL A 272 -22.48 -12.88 6.87
N LYS A 273 -21.92 -13.00 8.08
CA LYS A 273 -22.41 -13.95 9.09
C LYS A 273 -23.85 -13.67 9.51
N ALA A 274 -24.25 -12.40 9.60
CA ALA A 274 -25.62 -12.02 9.91
C ALA A 274 -26.60 -12.29 8.75
N GLY A 275 -26.09 -12.28 7.51
CA GLY A 275 -26.88 -12.42 6.29
C GLY A 275 -27.62 -11.13 5.90
N GLY A 276 -28.24 -11.13 4.72
CA GLY A 276 -29.03 -9.98 4.24
C GLY A 276 -28.21 -8.71 3.99
N VAL A 277 -26.95 -8.86 3.53
CA VAL A 277 -26.06 -7.73 3.24
C VAL A 277 -26.69 -6.86 2.16
N THR A 278 -26.84 -5.57 2.46
CA THR A 278 -27.34 -4.56 1.53
C THR A 278 -26.21 -3.63 1.07
N ARG A 279 -26.43 -2.92 -0.03
CA ARG A 279 -25.54 -1.82 -0.44
C ARG A 279 -25.30 -0.78 0.66
N SER A 280 -26.35 -0.46 1.44
CA SER A 280 -26.25 0.49 2.54
C SER A 280 -25.42 -0.05 3.71
N SER A 281 -25.61 -1.30 4.11
CA SER A 281 -24.84 -1.89 5.21
C SER A 281 -23.36 -2.03 4.83
N LEU A 282 -23.06 -2.38 3.57
CA LEU A 282 -21.68 -2.45 3.10
C LEU A 282 -21.02 -1.07 3.02
N ALA A 283 -21.75 -0.04 2.57
CA ALA A 283 -21.25 1.34 2.58
C ALA A 283 -20.95 1.82 4.01
N LYS A 284 -21.83 1.53 4.98
CA LYS A 284 -21.61 1.85 6.40
C LYS A 284 -20.39 1.12 6.98
N ALA A 285 -20.18 -0.15 6.63
CA ALA A 285 -18.99 -0.88 7.05
C ALA A 285 -17.69 -0.24 6.53
N MET A 286 -17.69 0.20 5.27
CA MET A 286 -16.55 0.92 4.71
C MET A 286 -16.34 2.29 5.38
N GLU A 287 -17.41 3.06 5.60
CA GLU A 287 -17.32 4.36 6.29
C GLU A 287 -16.81 4.22 7.72
N ASP A 288 -17.21 3.16 8.41
CA ASP A 288 -16.74 2.85 9.76
C ASP A 288 -15.25 2.51 9.78
N ALA A 289 -14.80 1.64 8.86
CA ALA A 289 -13.38 1.32 8.70
C ALA A 289 -12.55 2.55 8.32
N ALA A 290 -13.08 3.44 7.48
CA ALA A 290 -12.38 4.64 7.01
C ALA A 290 -12.07 5.65 8.13
N LEU A 291 -12.74 5.57 9.28
CA LEU A 291 -12.50 6.44 10.44
C LEU A 291 -11.73 5.74 11.57
N THR A 292 -11.38 4.47 11.40
CA THR A 292 -10.79 3.65 12.47
C THR A 292 -9.26 3.65 12.38
N ASP A 293 -8.60 3.76 13.53
CA ASP A 293 -7.14 3.69 13.64
C ASP A 293 -6.68 2.24 13.76
N LEU A 294 -5.85 1.77 12.82
CA LEU A 294 -5.39 0.37 12.79
C LEU A 294 -4.66 -0.03 14.07
N ARG A 295 -3.81 0.85 14.59
CA ARG A 295 -3.04 0.58 15.81
C ARG A 295 -3.99 0.45 17.00
N GLY A 296 -5.03 1.28 17.03
CA GLY A 296 -6.04 1.26 18.07
C GLY A 296 -6.95 0.03 18.03
N GLU A 297 -7.40 -0.42 16.86
CA GLU A 297 -8.29 -1.59 16.75
C GLU A 297 -7.53 -2.91 16.94
N ASP A 298 -6.37 -3.08 16.27
CA ASP A 298 -5.73 -4.40 16.13
C ASP A 298 -4.50 -4.62 17.01
N VAL A 299 -3.88 -3.57 17.58
CA VAL A 299 -2.63 -3.71 18.37
C VAL A 299 -2.81 -3.27 19.82
N LEU A 300 -3.57 -2.20 20.07
CA LEU A 300 -3.84 -1.69 21.41
C LEU A 300 -4.42 -2.72 22.39
N PRO A 301 -5.29 -3.68 21.97
CA PRO A 301 -5.76 -4.72 22.88
C PRO A 301 -4.63 -5.53 23.54
N ASP A 302 -3.63 -5.98 22.77
CA ASP A 302 -2.50 -6.75 23.30
C ASP A 302 -1.55 -5.87 24.13
N LEU A 303 -1.34 -4.60 23.72
CA LEU A 303 -0.60 -3.61 24.52
C LEU A 303 -1.23 -3.43 25.91
N LEU A 304 -2.56 -3.27 25.97
CA LEU A 304 -3.31 -3.16 27.22
C LEU A 304 -3.28 -4.47 28.04
N GLN A 305 -3.25 -5.63 27.39
CA GLN A 305 -3.09 -6.91 28.08
C GLN A 305 -1.72 -7.03 28.77
N VAL A 306 -0.64 -6.61 28.11
CA VAL A 306 0.70 -6.56 28.72
C VAL A 306 0.71 -5.57 29.90
N ILE A 307 0.21 -4.36 29.70
CA ILE A 307 0.13 -3.32 30.75
C ILE A 307 -0.69 -3.82 31.96
N GLY A 308 -1.81 -4.50 31.68
CA GLY A 308 -2.73 -5.05 32.68
C GLY A 308 -2.22 -6.29 33.42
N SER A 309 -1.02 -6.79 33.12
CA SER A 309 -0.44 -7.94 33.84
C SER A 309 -0.11 -7.64 35.31
N ALA A 310 -0.08 -6.36 35.71
CA ALA A 310 -0.02 -5.89 37.09
C ALA A 310 -0.67 -4.50 37.24
N PRO A 311 -1.14 -4.11 38.45
CA PRO A 311 -1.76 -2.81 38.67
C PRO A 311 -0.87 -1.63 38.23
N VAL A 312 -1.45 -0.66 37.53
CA VAL A 312 -0.78 0.59 37.17
C VAL A 312 -0.94 1.57 38.33
N THR A 313 0.16 1.86 39.02
CA THR A 313 0.15 2.66 40.27
C THR A 313 0.55 4.11 40.07
N ASP A 314 1.29 4.43 39.00
CA ASP A 314 1.63 5.82 38.66
C ASP A 314 0.37 6.53 38.12
N PRO A 315 -0.04 7.68 38.69
CA PRO A 315 -1.28 8.35 38.28
C PRO A 315 -1.29 8.84 36.83
N GLN A 316 -0.13 9.22 36.28
CA GLN A 316 -0.04 9.71 34.89
C GLN A 316 -0.18 8.55 33.92
N GLU A 317 0.51 7.44 34.18
CA GLU A 317 0.36 6.20 33.44
C GLU A 317 -1.09 5.68 33.48
N ALA A 318 -1.70 5.63 34.67
CA ALA A 318 -3.08 5.18 34.83
C ALA A 318 -4.07 6.05 34.05
N THR A 319 -3.84 7.37 34.00
CA THR A 319 -4.67 8.30 33.21
C THR A 319 -4.55 8.02 31.72
N ALA A 320 -3.32 7.86 31.19
CA ALA A 320 -3.10 7.57 29.78
C ALA A 320 -3.70 6.21 29.37
N VAL A 321 -3.52 5.17 30.20
CA VAL A 321 -4.13 3.86 30.00
C VAL A 321 -5.66 3.95 29.98
N GLN A 322 -6.26 4.72 30.89
CA GLN A 322 -7.71 4.93 30.91
C GLN A 322 -8.21 5.66 29.65
N GLN A 323 -7.48 6.66 29.17
CA GLN A 323 -7.82 7.38 27.93
C GLN A 323 -7.81 6.43 26.72
N LEU A 324 -6.75 5.62 26.56
CA LEU A 324 -6.64 4.64 25.49
C LEU A 324 -7.71 3.55 25.60
N THR A 325 -7.99 3.05 26.81
CA THR A 325 -9.05 2.06 27.05
C THR A 325 -10.44 2.62 26.68
N THR A 326 -10.70 3.88 27.02
CA THR A 326 -11.97 4.55 26.69
C THR A 326 -12.12 4.75 25.18
N TRP A 327 -11.03 5.12 24.50
CA TRP A 327 -11.01 5.26 23.05
C TRP A 327 -11.19 3.92 22.33
N LEU A 328 -10.53 2.85 22.80
CA LEU A 328 -10.74 1.49 22.32
C LEU A 328 -12.21 1.06 22.47
N ALA A 329 -12.82 1.30 23.64
CA ALA A 329 -14.23 1.01 23.86
C ALA A 329 -15.20 1.82 22.97
N ALA A 330 -14.75 2.99 22.48
CA ALA A 330 -15.45 3.80 21.48
C ALA A 330 -15.17 3.37 20.02
N GLY A 331 -14.42 2.28 19.82
CA GLY A 331 -14.08 1.70 18.52
C GLY A 331 -12.78 2.23 17.91
N ALA A 332 -11.89 2.85 18.69
CA ALA A 332 -10.59 3.36 18.23
C ALA A 332 -10.68 4.32 17.01
N LYS A 333 -11.71 5.16 16.99
CA LYS A 333 -12.01 6.04 15.84
C LYS A 333 -11.37 7.42 15.95
N ARG A 334 -11.05 7.99 14.80
CA ARG A 334 -10.76 9.42 14.57
C ARG A 334 -11.99 10.11 13.98
N HIS A 335 -13.04 10.24 14.77
CA HIS A 335 -14.27 10.91 14.32
C HIS A 335 -14.43 12.30 14.96
N PRO A 336 -15.05 13.25 14.25
CA PRO A 336 -15.38 14.56 14.81
C PRO A 336 -16.25 14.44 16.06
N ALA A 337 -16.01 15.32 17.05
CA ALA A 337 -16.80 15.39 18.30
C ALA A 337 -18.28 15.69 18.07
N ALA A 338 -18.58 16.43 16.99
CA ALA A 338 -19.91 16.70 16.48
C ALA A 338 -19.85 16.92 14.96
N THR A 339 -20.99 16.88 14.27
CA THR A 339 -21.06 17.21 12.84
C THR A 339 -20.48 18.60 12.58
N GLY A 340 -19.50 18.68 11.67
CA GLY A 340 -18.80 19.93 11.35
C GLY A 340 -17.72 20.35 12.34
N SER A 341 -17.47 19.58 13.41
CA SER A 341 -16.37 19.87 14.34
C SER A 341 -15.00 19.62 13.69
N GLN A 342 -14.06 20.53 13.94
CA GLN A 342 -12.63 20.37 13.63
C GLN A 342 -11.85 19.87 14.86
N THR A 343 -12.49 19.05 15.68
CA THR A 343 -11.89 18.40 16.84
C THR A 343 -12.41 16.98 16.95
N TYR A 344 -11.55 16.03 17.32
CA TYR A 344 -11.94 14.64 17.53
C TYR A 344 -12.60 14.42 18.89
N ALA A 345 -13.53 13.46 18.95
CA ALA A 345 -14.19 13.08 20.21
C ALA A 345 -13.21 12.54 21.26
N ASN A 346 -12.15 11.86 20.81
CA ASN A 346 -11.09 11.30 21.66
C ASN A 346 -9.71 11.91 21.34
N ALA A 347 -9.67 13.22 21.10
CA ALA A 347 -8.46 13.96 20.67
C ALA A 347 -7.19 13.60 21.47
N ASP A 348 -7.30 13.54 22.81
CA ASP A 348 -6.18 13.19 23.67
C ASP A 348 -5.67 11.77 23.43
N ALA A 349 -6.55 10.77 23.36
CA ALA A 349 -6.14 9.38 23.14
C ALA A 349 -5.48 9.21 21.76
N VAL A 350 -6.04 9.87 20.74
CA VAL A 350 -5.48 9.88 19.39
C VAL A 350 -4.08 10.52 19.39
N ARG A 351 -3.91 11.69 20.02
CA ARG A 351 -2.61 12.36 20.15
C ARG A 351 -1.60 11.50 20.91
N VAL A 352 -2.03 10.86 22.00
CA VAL A 352 -1.18 9.96 22.78
C VAL A 352 -0.73 8.78 21.93
N MET A 353 -1.62 8.14 21.17
CA MET A 353 -1.26 7.05 20.27
C MET A 353 -0.27 7.50 19.19
N ASP A 354 -0.49 8.67 18.57
CA ASP A 354 0.42 9.24 17.56
C ASP A 354 1.80 9.55 18.11
N ALA A 355 1.90 10.04 19.35
CA ALA A 355 3.17 10.24 20.03
C ALA A 355 3.82 8.93 20.49
N TRP A 356 3.01 7.94 20.87
CA TRP A 356 3.47 6.72 21.52
C TRP A 356 3.99 5.68 20.52
N TRP A 357 3.33 5.52 19.38
CA TRP A 357 3.69 4.49 18.40
C TRP A 357 5.18 4.47 18.00
N PRO A 358 5.81 5.59 17.60
CA PRO A 358 7.25 5.56 17.30
C PRO A 358 8.11 5.25 18.54
N LEU A 359 7.71 5.74 19.73
CA LEU A 359 8.46 5.50 20.98
C LEU A 359 8.36 4.03 21.44
N LEU A 360 7.19 3.41 21.32
CA LEU A 360 6.97 2.03 21.73
C LEU A 360 7.71 1.08 20.79
N VAL A 361 7.64 1.29 19.46
CA VAL A 361 8.33 0.44 18.49
C VAL A 361 9.84 0.55 18.68
N GLN A 362 10.35 1.76 18.90
CA GLN A 362 11.76 1.96 19.21
C GLN A 362 12.18 1.26 20.51
N GLY A 363 11.42 1.44 21.59
CA GLY A 363 11.69 0.84 22.90
C GLY A 363 11.61 -0.69 22.89
N GLU A 364 10.73 -1.25 22.05
CA GLU A 364 10.57 -2.68 21.84
C GLU A 364 11.75 -3.28 21.06
N PHE A 365 12.05 -2.76 19.86
CA PHE A 365 12.91 -3.45 18.91
C PHE A 365 14.37 -2.98 18.91
N GLN A 366 14.64 -1.68 19.12
CA GLN A 366 16.00 -1.14 18.98
C GLN A 366 17.01 -1.81 19.94
N PRO A 367 16.68 -2.13 21.21
CA PRO A 367 17.63 -2.81 22.10
C PRO A 367 18.07 -4.19 21.59
N GLY A 368 17.17 -4.95 20.96
CA GLY A 368 17.46 -6.29 20.45
C GLY A 368 18.06 -6.32 19.04
N LEU A 369 17.77 -5.32 18.21
CA LEU A 369 18.32 -5.19 16.86
C LEU A 369 19.67 -4.47 16.83
N GLY A 370 19.90 -3.57 17.77
CA GLY A 370 20.95 -2.55 17.66
C GLY A 370 20.55 -1.42 16.71
N SER A 371 21.17 -0.25 16.89
CA SER A 371 20.80 0.97 16.17
C SER A 371 20.93 0.87 14.66
N ASP A 372 22.00 0.24 14.16
CA ASP A 372 22.27 0.19 12.72
C ASP A 372 21.22 -0.64 11.97
N LEU A 373 20.88 -1.82 12.48
CA LEU A 373 19.87 -2.68 11.87
C LEU A 373 18.46 -2.10 12.05
N TYR A 374 18.15 -1.55 13.23
CA TYR A 374 16.87 -0.86 13.46
C TYR A 374 16.66 0.26 12.43
N ASN A 375 17.66 1.13 12.25
CA ASN A 375 17.59 2.24 11.30
C ASN A 375 17.49 1.76 9.85
N ALA A 376 18.20 0.68 9.48
CA ALA A 376 18.12 0.11 8.14
C ALA A 376 16.72 -0.46 7.84
N LEU A 377 16.11 -1.16 8.79
CA LEU A 377 14.75 -1.68 8.66
C LEU A 377 13.70 -0.56 8.64
N ALA A 378 13.87 0.46 9.50
CA ALA A 378 12.96 1.61 9.54
C ALA A 378 13.04 2.48 8.27
N ALA A 379 14.17 2.46 7.57
CA ALA A 379 14.34 3.12 6.28
C ALA A 379 13.65 2.37 5.12
N ASP A 380 13.49 1.06 5.24
CA ASP A 380 12.86 0.21 4.22
C ASP A 380 11.33 0.09 4.44
N LEU A 381 10.92 -0.17 5.69
CA LEU A 381 9.53 -0.12 6.12
C LEU A 381 9.38 0.96 7.19
N THR A 382 8.64 2.02 6.86
CA THR A 382 8.31 3.08 7.83
C THR A 382 7.73 2.47 9.10
N ILE A 383 8.03 3.07 10.26
CA ILE A 383 7.52 2.61 11.55
C ILE A 383 6.01 2.87 11.66
N ASP A 384 5.57 4.01 11.13
CA ASP A 384 4.19 4.49 11.18
C ASP A 384 3.81 5.15 9.85
N GLU A 385 2.51 5.22 9.61
CA GLU A 385 1.86 5.90 8.51
C GLU A 385 0.52 6.43 9.03
N SER A 386 0.63 7.31 10.03
CA SER A 386 -0.50 8.01 10.63
C SER A 386 -1.22 8.90 9.61
N PRO A 387 -2.45 9.35 9.90
CA PRO A 387 -3.20 10.26 9.01
C PRO A 387 -2.48 11.54 8.60
N SER A 388 -1.61 12.06 9.45
CA SER A 388 -0.79 13.26 9.20
C SER A 388 0.53 12.96 8.50
N ALA A 389 0.86 11.67 8.24
CA ALA A 389 2.08 11.28 7.58
C ALA A 389 2.15 11.80 6.14
N GLY A 390 3.37 12.06 5.68
CA GLY A 390 3.62 12.41 4.28
C GLY A 390 3.70 11.18 3.40
N HIS A 391 2.96 11.16 2.29
CA HIS A 391 2.98 10.06 1.33
C HIS A 391 3.67 10.48 0.03
N GLY A 392 4.96 10.13 -0.09
CA GLY A 392 5.74 10.32 -1.33
C GLY A 392 5.49 11.68 -2.02
N PRO A 393 5.24 11.71 -3.33
CA PRO A 393 4.95 12.95 -4.06
C PRO A 393 3.67 13.68 -3.65
N THR A 394 2.71 13.00 -3.02
CA THR A 394 1.46 13.63 -2.55
C THR A 394 1.64 14.43 -1.25
N GLY A 395 2.75 14.22 -0.52
CA GLY A 395 3.06 14.92 0.72
C GLY A 395 2.08 14.58 1.86
N SER A 396 1.99 15.47 2.86
CA SER A 396 0.95 15.39 3.92
C SER A 396 -0.47 15.54 3.35
N HIS A 397 -1.50 15.27 4.16
CA HIS A 397 -2.91 15.45 3.79
C HIS A 397 -3.41 14.54 2.64
N ALA A 398 -2.76 13.40 2.41
CA ALA A 398 -3.09 12.50 1.29
C ALA A 398 -4.36 11.66 1.53
N GLY A 399 -4.81 11.54 2.79
CA GLY A 399 -6.01 10.80 3.19
C GLY A 399 -5.85 9.28 3.31
N SER A 400 -4.94 8.66 2.55
CA SER A 400 -4.58 7.25 2.76
C SER A 400 -3.77 7.10 4.05
N SER A 401 -3.92 6.00 4.78
CA SER A 401 -3.12 5.71 5.99
C SER A 401 -3.00 4.20 6.24
N PHE A 402 -2.09 3.82 7.13
CA PHE A 402 -1.91 2.46 7.68
C PHE A 402 -1.62 1.34 6.66
N GLN A 403 -1.19 1.67 5.45
CA GLN A 403 -0.70 0.73 4.45
C GLN A 403 0.66 0.14 4.85
N TYR A 404 1.54 0.95 5.45
CA TYR A 404 2.90 0.56 5.80
C TYR A 404 3.21 0.89 7.26
N GLY A 405 3.67 -0.10 8.02
CA GLY A 405 4.09 0.09 9.40
C GLY A 405 4.47 -1.19 10.10
N TRP A 406 4.97 -1.06 11.32
CA TRP A 406 5.51 -2.19 12.08
C TRP A 406 4.44 -2.98 12.86
N TRP A 407 3.15 -2.76 12.55
CA TRP A 407 1.99 -3.32 13.26
C TRP A 407 2.08 -4.82 13.49
N SER A 408 2.37 -5.58 12.42
CA SER A 408 2.47 -7.03 12.47
C SER A 408 3.65 -7.53 13.30
N TYR A 409 4.74 -6.76 13.38
CA TYR A 409 5.91 -7.12 14.18
C TYR A 409 5.60 -6.95 15.67
N THR A 410 5.05 -5.79 16.06
CA THR A 410 4.61 -5.51 17.43
C THR A 410 3.53 -6.50 17.88
N ASP A 411 2.49 -6.74 17.07
CA ASP A 411 1.45 -7.74 17.36
C ASP A 411 2.05 -9.12 17.68
N LYS A 412 2.92 -9.64 16.79
CA LYS A 412 3.52 -10.97 16.99
C LYS A 412 4.42 -11.03 18.21
N ASP A 413 5.19 -9.99 18.48
CA ASP A 413 6.11 -9.97 19.61
C ASP A 413 5.36 -9.88 20.94
N LEU A 414 4.38 -8.96 21.06
CA LEU A 414 3.53 -8.83 22.24
C LEU A 414 2.80 -10.14 22.56
N ARG A 415 2.16 -10.78 21.58
CA ARG A 415 1.50 -12.07 21.76
C ARG A 415 2.49 -13.17 22.17
N SER A 416 3.72 -13.14 21.64
CA SER A 416 4.78 -14.08 22.05
C SER A 416 5.23 -13.86 23.50
N VAL A 417 5.34 -12.62 23.96
CA VAL A 417 5.69 -12.26 25.34
C VAL A 417 4.56 -12.60 26.31
N LEU A 418 3.30 -12.45 25.88
CA LEU A 418 2.10 -12.90 26.59
C LEU A 418 1.95 -14.43 26.66
N GLY A 419 2.83 -15.18 25.98
CA GLY A 419 2.79 -16.64 25.94
C GLY A 419 1.68 -17.22 25.07
N GLN A 420 1.09 -16.42 24.19
CA GLN A 420 0.11 -16.87 23.22
C GLN A 420 0.79 -17.65 22.07
N ASN A 421 0.02 -18.49 21.37
CA ASN A 421 0.53 -19.20 20.20
C ASN A 421 0.56 -18.26 18.98
N VAL A 422 1.74 -18.09 18.36
CA VAL A 422 1.94 -17.19 17.22
C VAL A 422 2.38 -17.99 16.00
N GLN A 423 1.61 -17.91 14.92
CA GLN A 423 1.99 -18.48 13.63
C GLN A 423 3.09 -17.63 12.99
N GLY A 424 4.23 -18.25 12.67
CA GLY A 424 5.41 -17.55 12.17
C GLY A 424 5.88 -16.45 13.14
N PRO A 425 6.32 -16.81 14.36
CA PRO A 425 6.83 -15.85 15.33
C PRO A 425 8.11 -15.18 14.81
N LEU A 426 8.49 -14.07 15.41
CA LEU A 426 9.78 -13.44 15.15
C LEU A 426 10.93 -14.36 15.60
N GLY A 427 12.13 -14.16 15.06
CA GLY A 427 13.30 -14.99 15.36
C GLY A 427 13.72 -14.96 16.84
N GLN A 428 13.29 -13.94 17.57
CA GLN A 428 13.44 -13.79 19.02
C GLN A 428 12.33 -12.89 19.55
N ARG A 429 12.17 -12.83 20.87
CA ARG A 429 11.27 -11.87 21.54
C ARG A 429 12.02 -10.58 21.85
N TYR A 430 11.46 -9.44 21.48
CA TYR A 430 12.11 -8.14 21.56
C TYR A 430 11.63 -7.32 22.76
N CYS A 431 10.32 -7.22 22.98
CA CYS A 431 9.74 -6.44 24.06
C CYS A 431 10.25 -6.93 25.42
N GLY A 432 10.94 -6.05 26.15
CA GLY A 432 11.56 -6.39 27.44
C GLY A 432 12.51 -7.59 27.36
N ALA A 433 13.15 -7.83 26.20
CA ALA A 433 13.96 -9.03 25.93
C ALA A 433 13.20 -10.36 26.17
N GLY A 434 11.89 -10.37 25.94
CA GLY A 434 11.03 -11.53 26.12
C GLY A 434 10.48 -11.73 27.53
N VAL A 435 10.76 -10.81 28.46
CA VAL A 435 10.27 -10.85 29.85
C VAL A 435 9.04 -9.95 29.98
N LEU A 436 7.89 -10.52 30.33
CA LEU A 436 6.60 -9.81 30.39
C LEU A 436 6.63 -8.56 31.28
N SER A 437 7.22 -8.63 32.47
CA SER A 437 7.32 -7.48 33.37
C SER A 437 8.20 -6.36 32.80
N ALA A 438 9.31 -6.71 32.16
CA ALA A 438 10.19 -5.71 31.53
C ALA A 438 9.55 -5.09 30.29
N CYS A 439 8.78 -5.88 29.52
CA CYS A 439 7.99 -5.40 28.39
C CYS A 439 6.94 -4.39 28.87
N ARG A 440 6.20 -4.74 29.93
CA ARG A 440 5.26 -3.84 30.59
C ARG A 440 5.90 -2.52 31.05
N ASP A 441 7.04 -2.58 31.72
CA ASP A 441 7.72 -1.38 32.23
C ASP A 441 8.18 -0.46 31.08
N MET A 442 8.66 -1.05 29.97
CA MET A 442 8.99 -0.31 28.75
C MET A 442 7.76 0.37 28.15
N LEU A 443 6.64 -0.36 28.01
CA LEU A 443 5.39 0.18 27.47
C LEU A 443 4.86 1.35 28.31
N LEU A 444 4.85 1.22 29.65
CA LEU A 444 4.40 2.28 30.54
C LEU A 444 5.31 3.51 30.50
N SER A 445 6.63 3.30 30.49
CA SER A 445 7.62 4.39 30.39
C SER A 445 7.46 5.19 29.10
N THR A 446 7.36 4.51 27.96
CA THR A 446 7.17 5.15 26.65
C THR A 446 5.78 5.80 26.53
N LEU A 447 4.74 5.20 27.12
CA LEU A 447 3.39 5.78 27.16
C LEU A 447 3.37 7.08 27.98
N LYS A 448 4.05 7.10 29.13
CA LYS A 448 4.18 8.29 29.97
C LYS A 448 4.91 9.42 29.25
N GLN A 449 5.97 9.10 28.51
CA GLN A 449 6.68 10.05 27.66
C GLN A 449 5.77 10.61 26.56
N ALA A 450 5.01 9.76 25.88
CA ALA A 450 4.06 10.15 24.85
C ALA A 450 2.95 11.06 25.40
N ALA A 451 2.38 10.71 26.57
CA ALA A 451 1.36 11.50 27.23
C ALA A 451 1.84 12.93 27.56
N ALA A 452 3.11 13.07 27.92
CA ALA A 452 3.75 14.36 28.19
C ALA A 452 4.18 15.15 26.94
N THR A 453 4.15 14.54 25.75
CA THR A 453 4.56 15.20 24.51
C THR A 453 3.53 16.25 24.07
N PRO A 454 3.90 17.54 23.94
CA PRO A 454 2.96 18.58 23.55
C PRO A 454 2.34 18.34 22.18
N ALA A 455 1.08 18.73 22.00
CA ALA A 455 0.39 18.62 20.70
C ALA A 455 1.16 19.33 19.57
N ALA A 456 1.81 20.46 19.85
CA ALA A 456 2.64 21.17 18.88
C ALA A 456 3.93 20.42 18.46
N THR A 457 4.35 19.40 19.21
CA THR A 457 5.45 18.51 18.82
C THR A 457 4.93 17.36 17.97
N VAL A 458 3.75 16.81 18.30
CA VAL A 458 3.11 15.76 17.50
C VAL A 458 2.62 16.31 16.15
N TYR A 459 2.12 17.55 16.16
CA TYR A 459 1.58 18.26 15.01
C TYR A 459 2.28 19.62 14.89
N PRO A 460 3.45 19.71 14.22
CA PRO A 460 4.25 20.94 14.17
C PRO A 460 3.65 22.10 13.35
N GLY A 461 2.57 21.84 12.60
CA GLY A 461 2.04 22.76 11.59
C GLY A 461 2.80 22.63 10.26
N ASP A 462 2.28 23.26 9.22
CA ASP A 462 2.83 23.16 7.87
C ASP A 462 2.51 24.37 6.97
N ASP A 463 3.17 24.42 5.83
CA ASP A 463 3.04 25.49 4.83
C ASP A 463 1.68 25.49 4.11
N THR A 464 0.80 24.53 4.38
CA THR A 464 -0.58 24.51 3.88
C THR A 464 -1.55 25.27 4.78
N GLY A 465 -1.03 25.84 5.89
CA GLY A 465 -1.79 26.69 6.80
C GLY A 465 -2.35 25.95 8.01
N CYS A 466 -1.80 24.80 8.38
CA CYS A 466 -2.08 24.17 9.67
C CYS A 466 -1.24 24.80 10.78
N ALA A 467 -1.88 25.23 11.87
CA ALA A 467 -1.19 25.76 13.03
C ALA A 467 -0.55 24.62 13.85
N ALA A 468 0.56 24.91 14.54
CA ALA A 468 1.16 23.96 15.46
C ALA A 468 0.17 23.55 16.56
N GLY A 469 -0.01 22.25 16.76
CA GLY A 469 -0.95 21.64 17.69
C GLY A 469 -2.35 21.39 17.13
N ASP A 470 -2.62 21.81 15.89
CA ASP A 470 -3.91 21.56 15.23
C ASP A 470 -3.97 20.14 14.66
N GLN A 471 -4.40 19.21 15.53
CA GLN A 471 -4.53 17.79 15.21
C GLN A 471 -5.48 17.51 14.04
N TRP A 472 -6.64 18.16 14.01
CA TRP A 472 -7.61 17.91 12.95
C TRP A 472 -7.09 18.42 11.60
N CYS A 473 -6.44 19.58 11.59
CA CYS A 473 -5.84 20.12 10.39
C CYS A 473 -4.71 19.22 9.87
N ALA A 474 -3.82 18.76 10.75
CA ALA A 474 -2.72 17.88 10.39
C ALA A 474 -3.20 16.60 9.67
N ASP A 475 -4.31 16.02 10.14
CA ASP A 475 -4.91 14.82 9.54
C ASP A 475 -5.79 15.12 8.32
N SER A 476 -6.27 16.36 8.18
CA SER A 476 -7.24 16.74 7.14
C SER A 476 -6.75 16.43 5.72
N ILE A 477 -7.67 16.22 4.80
CA ILE A 477 -7.36 15.96 3.40
C ILE A 477 -7.37 17.27 2.64
N VAL A 478 -6.30 17.50 1.87
CA VAL A 478 -6.14 18.67 0.99
C VAL A 478 -6.09 18.17 -0.44
N GLN A 479 -7.08 18.59 -1.26
CA GLN A 479 -7.11 18.25 -2.67
C GLN A 479 -5.99 18.99 -3.40
N ARG A 480 -5.03 18.25 -3.97
CA ARG A 480 -3.87 18.84 -4.63
C ARG A 480 -4.29 19.49 -5.95
N PRO A 481 -4.00 20.79 -6.17
CA PRO A 481 -4.37 21.46 -7.40
C PRO A 481 -3.52 20.94 -8.56
N LEU A 482 -4.16 20.34 -9.57
CA LEU A 482 -3.56 19.99 -10.85
C LEU A 482 -3.84 21.04 -11.95
N GLY A 483 -4.58 22.09 -11.59
CA GLY A 483 -4.92 23.20 -12.46
C GLY A 483 -5.33 24.43 -11.66
N GLY A 484 -6.10 25.34 -12.27
CA GLY A 484 -6.54 26.59 -11.63
C GLY A 484 -7.72 26.46 -10.66
N ILE A 485 -8.16 25.22 -10.34
CA ILE A 485 -9.28 24.94 -9.43
C ILE A 485 -8.69 24.39 -8.13
N GLY A 486 -9.21 24.87 -7.00
CA GLY A 486 -8.95 24.29 -5.68
C GLY A 486 -10.27 23.99 -4.99
N ASP A 487 -10.18 23.09 -4.00
CA ASP A 487 -11.30 22.72 -3.14
C ASP A 487 -10.92 23.01 -1.68
N ASP A 488 -11.94 23.16 -0.82
CA ASP A 488 -11.75 23.24 0.61
C ASP A 488 -11.20 21.92 1.17
N ARG A 489 -10.39 22.01 2.24
CA ARG A 489 -9.95 20.82 2.97
C ARG A 489 -11.13 20.12 3.63
N ILE A 490 -11.09 18.79 3.67
CA ILE A 490 -12.12 17.96 4.31
C ILE A 490 -11.52 17.20 5.49
N GLY A 491 -12.38 16.74 6.41
CA GLY A 491 -11.95 15.88 7.51
C GLY A 491 -11.32 14.59 6.98
N TRP A 492 -10.35 14.06 7.74
CA TRP A 492 -9.70 12.81 7.40
C TRP A 492 -10.70 11.65 7.24
N GLN A 493 -10.46 10.84 6.24
CA GLN A 493 -11.09 9.54 6.03
C GLN A 493 -10.12 8.69 5.22
N ASN A 494 -9.77 7.51 5.73
CA ASN A 494 -8.98 6.52 4.99
C ASN A 494 -9.86 5.83 3.94
N ARG A 495 -10.23 6.60 2.92
CA ARG A 495 -11.30 6.26 1.97
C ARG A 495 -10.83 6.44 0.54
N PRO A 496 -11.34 5.66 -0.41
CA PRO A 496 -11.14 5.91 -1.83
C PRO A 496 -11.81 7.20 -2.32
N THR A 497 -11.22 7.77 -3.37
CA THR A 497 -11.63 9.04 -3.99
C THR A 497 -12.82 8.89 -4.92
N PHE A 498 -13.06 7.67 -5.41
CA PHE A 498 -14.25 7.25 -6.15
C PHE A 498 -14.84 6.00 -5.50
N GLN A 499 -16.17 5.86 -5.53
CA GLN A 499 -16.84 4.68 -5.01
C GLN A 499 -17.97 4.20 -5.89
N GLN A 500 -18.02 2.89 -6.06
CA GLN A 500 -19.06 2.17 -6.74
C GLN A 500 -19.71 1.17 -5.78
N VAL A 501 -21.01 1.32 -5.59
CA VAL A 501 -21.83 0.38 -4.82
C VAL A 501 -22.90 -0.19 -5.74
N VAL A 502 -22.68 -1.41 -6.19
CA VAL A 502 -23.51 -2.11 -7.19
C VAL A 502 -24.17 -3.34 -6.61
N GLU A 503 -25.28 -3.70 -7.24
CA GLU A 503 -26.10 -4.87 -6.96
C GLU A 503 -26.80 -5.23 -8.27
N PHE A 504 -26.84 -6.52 -8.60
CA PHE A 504 -27.47 -7.02 -9.81
C PHE A 504 -28.63 -7.95 -9.43
N PRO A 505 -29.88 -7.61 -9.79
CA PRO A 505 -31.03 -8.45 -9.45
C PRO A 505 -31.26 -9.61 -10.44
N GLY A 506 -30.51 -9.66 -11.55
CA GLY A 506 -30.64 -10.67 -12.58
C GLY A 506 -29.41 -10.76 -13.47
N HIS A 507 -29.40 -11.77 -14.34
CA HIS A 507 -28.35 -12.06 -15.30
C HIS A 507 -28.98 -12.21 -16.69
N ARG A 508 -28.29 -11.77 -17.74
CA ARG A 508 -28.73 -11.96 -19.13
C ARG A 508 -28.53 -13.37 -19.66
#